data_AF-A0A520HQ25-F1
#
_entry.id   AF-A0A520HQ25-F1
#
_cell.length_a   1.000
_cell.length_b   1.000
_cell.length_c   1.000
_cell.angle_alpha   90.00
_cell.angle_beta   90.00
_cell.angle_gamma   90.00
#
_symmetry.space_group_name_H-M   'P 1'
#
loop_
_entity.id
_entity.type
_entity.pdbx_description
1 polymer ?
#
loop_
_entity_poly.entity_id
_entity_poly.type
_entity_poly.pdbx_seq_one_letter_code
_entity_poly.pdbx_strand_id
1 'polypeptide(L)'
;DGLSGYPVYTRKIYTDVAYIACARKLLAARDAVFPQFATHNAQTLSTIYQLAGEDFVVGDYEFQCLHGMGEPLYDQVVGANGLARPCRVYAPVGTHETLLAYLVRRLLENGANSSFVNRIGDPAVPIEDLIADPVEIVRAMPVPGAPHDEIALPADIYGARRNSAGLDLSDEASLLGLGRALVASAQQDWSAGVDDGRAPVLVRNPADHRDVVGRVFEHSDAEATAVMERAAGAAASWAAIPVGDRAACLDRAADQLEQTMPTLMGLIMREAGKSAANAIAEVREAVDFLRYYAVQARETLGGATPLGPIACISPWNFPLAIFTGQIAAALVAGNPVVAKPAQPTPLIAAEAV
;
A
#
# COMPACT_ATOMS: atom_id res chain seq x y z
N ASP A 1 1.78 -1.40 2.31
CA ASP A 1 1.18 -1.87 1.04
C ASP A 1 1.45 -0.98 -0.17
N GLY A 2 1.73 0.33 0.00
CA GLY A 2 2.07 1.17 -1.16
C GLY A 2 0.88 1.42 -2.10
N LEU A 3 -0.34 1.41 -1.56
CA LEU A 3 -1.56 1.61 -2.33
C LEU A 3 -1.72 3.08 -2.76
N SER A 4 -2.65 3.35 -3.69
CA SER A 4 -2.88 4.68 -4.25
C SER A 4 -3.40 5.71 -3.24
N GLY A 5 -3.98 5.26 -2.13
CA GLY A 5 -4.52 6.11 -1.08
C GLY A 5 -5.01 5.31 0.12
N TYR A 6 -5.82 5.95 0.95
CA TYR A 6 -6.40 5.34 2.13
C TYR A 6 -7.85 4.91 1.89
N PRO A 7 -8.28 3.74 2.40
CA PRO A 7 -9.68 3.32 2.34
C PRO A 7 -10.58 4.08 3.35
N VAL A 8 -10.03 5.06 4.05
CA VAL A 8 -10.71 5.91 5.04
C VAL A 8 -10.32 7.36 4.83
N TYR A 9 -11.18 8.28 5.26
CA TYR A 9 -10.86 9.71 5.21
C TYR A 9 -9.70 10.05 6.13
N THR A 10 -8.87 11.02 5.72
CA THR A 10 -7.71 11.49 6.48
C THR A 10 -8.01 12.66 7.40
N ARG A 11 -9.16 13.36 7.22
CA ARG A 11 -9.66 14.38 8.15
C ARG A 11 -10.93 13.89 8.83
N LYS A 12 -11.01 14.04 10.16
CA LYS A 12 -12.18 13.63 10.97
C LYS A 12 -13.48 14.23 10.44
N ILE A 13 -13.47 15.52 10.07
CA ILE A 13 -14.66 16.23 9.58
C ILE A 13 -15.25 15.63 8.30
N TYR A 14 -14.44 14.98 7.46
CA TYR A 14 -14.96 14.29 6.27
C TYR A 14 -15.72 13.02 6.63
N THR A 15 -15.30 12.32 7.68
CA THR A 15 -16.07 11.21 8.26
C THR A 15 -17.41 11.70 8.81
N ASP A 16 -17.45 12.87 9.46
CA ASP A 16 -18.72 13.45 9.94
C ASP A 16 -19.69 13.76 8.79
N VAL A 17 -19.19 14.41 7.73
CA VAL A 17 -19.98 14.70 6.52
C VAL A 17 -20.46 13.42 5.85
N ALA A 18 -19.58 12.42 5.70
CA ALA A 18 -19.93 11.13 5.12
C ALA A 18 -20.98 10.40 5.98
N TYR A 19 -20.88 10.46 7.30
CA TYR A 19 -21.87 9.89 8.22
C TYR A 19 -23.24 10.51 7.97
N ILE A 20 -23.34 11.84 7.93
CA ILE A 20 -24.61 12.55 7.69
C ILE A 20 -25.18 12.22 6.30
N ALA A 21 -24.34 12.17 5.27
CA ALA A 21 -24.75 11.81 3.91
C ALA A 21 -25.29 10.37 3.83
N CYS A 22 -24.62 9.42 4.48
CA CYS A 22 -25.08 8.03 4.60
C CYS A 22 -26.36 7.93 5.43
N ALA A 23 -26.47 8.69 6.52
CA ALA A 23 -27.68 8.71 7.35
C ALA A 23 -28.90 9.21 6.56
N ARG A 24 -28.74 10.28 5.77
CA ARG A 24 -29.80 10.76 4.86
C ARG A 24 -30.22 9.69 3.86
N LYS A 25 -29.27 8.93 3.30
CA LYS A 25 -29.57 7.82 2.39
C LYS A 25 -30.37 6.71 3.08
N LEU A 26 -29.99 6.35 4.31
CA LEU A 26 -30.70 5.33 5.10
C LEU A 26 -32.11 5.78 5.49
N LEU A 27 -32.29 7.03 5.91
CA LEU A 27 -33.59 7.60 6.27
C LEU A 27 -34.57 7.61 5.08
N ALA A 28 -34.06 7.72 3.86
CA ALA A 28 -34.85 7.66 2.62
C ALA A 28 -35.27 6.23 2.23
N ALA A 29 -34.79 5.21 2.93
CA ALA A 29 -35.03 3.78 2.63
C ALA A 29 -35.53 3.01 3.87
N ARG A 30 -36.22 3.68 4.80
CA ARG A 30 -36.77 3.08 6.04
C ARG A 30 -37.78 1.95 5.79
N ASP A 31 -38.35 1.88 4.60
CA ASP A 31 -39.24 0.80 4.15
C ASP A 31 -38.49 -0.50 3.80
N ALA A 32 -37.20 -0.39 3.46
CA ALA A 32 -36.37 -1.52 3.03
C ALA A 32 -35.33 -1.93 4.08
N VAL A 33 -34.89 -0.99 4.94
CA VAL A 33 -33.89 -1.22 5.97
C VAL A 33 -34.29 -0.56 7.29
N PHE A 34 -33.77 -1.08 8.40
CA PHE A 34 -33.87 -0.46 9.72
C PHE A 34 -32.55 0.28 10.06
N PRO A 35 -32.48 1.61 9.95
CA PRO A 35 -31.27 2.36 10.24
C PRO A 35 -30.96 2.39 11.74
N GLN A 36 -29.68 2.19 12.07
CA GLN A 36 -29.19 2.20 13.46
C GLN A 36 -28.00 3.17 13.57
N PHE A 37 -28.24 4.36 14.09
CA PHE A 37 -27.26 5.44 14.13
C PHE A 37 -26.41 5.37 15.41
N ALA A 38 -25.29 4.65 15.35
CA ALA A 38 -24.31 4.59 16.44
C ALA A 38 -23.42 5.83 16.47
N THR A 39 -23.54 6.68 17.49
CA THR A 39 -22.70 7.88 17.67
C THR A 39 -22.77 8.42 19.10
N HIS A 40 -21.69 9.04 19.57
CA HIS A 40 -21.67 9.86 20.80
C HIS A 40 -21.55 11.36 20.52
N ASN A 41 -21.56 11.75 19.24
CA ASN A 41 -21.48 13.15 18.84
C ASN A 41 -22.88 13.76 18.84
N ALA A 42 -23.14 14.68 19.78
CA ALA A 42 -24.44 15.33 19.92
C ALA A 42 -24.83 16.17 18.69
N GLN A 43 -23.86 16.76 17.98
CA GLN A 43 -24.10 17.50 16.74
C GLN A 43 -24.60 16.56 15.64
N THR A 44 -23.96 15.39 15.49
CA THR A 44 -24.37 14.38 14.50
C THR A 44 -25.74 13.80 14.84
N LEU A 45 -25.98 13.47 16.11
CA LEU A 45 -27.28 13.01 16.60
C LEU A 45 -28.38 14.02 16.28
N SER A 46 -28.18 15.28 16.66
CA SER A 46 -29.16 16.35 16.47
C SER A 46 -29.45 16.58 14.99
N THR A 47 -28.42 16.54 14.14
CA THR A 47 -28.58 16.65 12.68
C THR A 47 -29.46 15.53 12.13
N ILE A 48 -29.19 14.28 12.51
CA ILE A 48 -29.97 13.12 12.05
C ILE A 48 -31.40 13.16 12.58
N TYR A 49 -31.59 13.56 13.83
CA TYR A 49 -32.91 13.77 14.41
C TYR A 49 -33.74 14.76 13.58
N GLN A 50 -33.15 15.91 13.21
CA GLN A 50 -33.83 16.90 12.37
C GLN A 50 -34.07 16.39 10.94
N LEU A 51 -33.10 15.65 10.36
CA LEU A 51 -33.26 15.05 9.02
C LEU A 51 -34.38 13.99 8.95
N ALA A 52 -34.64 13.29 10.05
CA ALA A 52 -35.67 12.26 10.10
C ALA A 52 -37.10 12.83 10.13
N GLY A 53 -37.25 14.10 10.54
CA GLY A 53 -38.53 14.77 10.70
C GLY A 53 -39.27 14.37 11.99
N GLU A 54 -40.48 14.91 12.13
CA GLU A 54 -41.33 14.71 13.32
C GLU A 54 -41.96 13.31 13.34
N ASP A 55 -42.36 12.81 12.17
CA ASP A 55 -43.00 11.51 12.00
C ASP A 55 -42.07 10.36 12.38
N PHE A 56 -42.46 9.64 13.43
CA PHE A 56 -41.70 8.52 13.95
C PHE A 56 -42.60 7.48 14.60
N VAL A 57 -42.37 6.21 14.24
CA VAL A 57 -42.85 5.05 14.98
C VAL A 57 -41.68 4.14 15.34
N VAL A 58 -41.81 3.44 16.47
CA VAL A 58 -40.81 2.44 16.87
C VAL A 58 -40.72 1.37 15.79
N GLY A 59 -39.52 1.15 15.27
CA GLY A 59 -39.27 0.30 14.09
C GLY A 59 -38.82 1.09 12.87
N ASP A 60 -38.94 2.43 12.87
CA ASP A 60 -38.47 3.27 11.76
C ASP A 60 -36.94 3.39 11.73
N TYR A 61 -36.34 3.73 12.87
CA TYR A 61 -34.90 3.77 13.09
C TYR A 61 -34.62 3.80 14.60
N GLU A 62 -33.37 3.59 14.99
CA GLU A 62 -32.91 3.81 16.36
C GLU A 62 -31.54 4.50 16.38
N PHE A 63 -31.21 5.10 17.52
CA PHE A 63 -29.83 5.44 17.83
C PHE A 63 -29.14 4.29 18.57
N GLN A 64 -27.81 4.32 18.62
CA GLN A 64 -27.03 3.40 19.42
C GLN A 64 -25.89 4.09 20.15
N CYS A 65 -25.51 3.53 21.29
CA CYS A 65 -24.43 4.04 22.11
C CYS A 65 -23.63 2.91 22.77
N LEU A 66 -22.43 3.21 23.25
CA LEU A 66 -21.61 2.25 23.99
C LEU A 66 -21.97 2.29 25.48
N HIS A 67 -22.07 1.11 26.09
CA HIS A 67 -22.23 0.98 27.53
C HIS A 67 -21.08 1.65 28.31
N GLY A 68 -21.41 2.35 29.39
CA GLY A 68 -20.49 3.03 30.28
C GLY A 68 -19.91 4.32 29.70
N MET A 69 -20.56 4.89 28.68
CA MET A 69 -20.04 6.05 27.96
C MET A 69 -21.14 6.91 27.32
N GLY A 70 -22.06 6.28 26.59
CA GLY A 70 -23.06 7.01 25.81
C GLY A 70 -24.32 7.38 26.59
N GLU A 71 -24.55 6.74 27.74
CA GLU A 71 -25.77 6.92 28.54
C GLU A 71 -26.05 8.40 28.89
N PRO A 72 -25.07 9.23 29.32
CA PRO A 72 -25.36 10.63 29.66
C PRO A 72 -25.95 11.45 28.50
N LEU A 73 -25.58 11.16 27.26
CA LEU A 73 -26.17 11.78 26.07
C LEU A 73 -27.57 11.24 25.81
N TYR A 74 -27.73 9.91 25.82
CA TYR A 74 -28.98 9.27 25.41
C TYR A 74 -30.08 9.28 26.46
N ASP A 75 -29.77 9.52 27.73
CA ASP A 75 -30.75 9.83 28.77
C ASP A 75 -31.54 11.12 28.45
N GLN A 76 -30.97 12.02 27.63
CA GLN A 76 -31.66 13.21 27.11
C GLN A 76 -32.48 12.94 25.84
N VAL A 77 -32.37 11.74 25.27
CA VAL A 77 -32.94 11.38 23.96
C VAL A 77 -34.10 10.39 24.09
N VAL A 78 -33.95 9.41 24.98
CA VAL A 78 -34.93 8.33 25.17
C VAL A 78 -36.12 8.79 26.00
N GLY A 79 -37.32 8.32 25.65
CA GLY A 79 -38.55 8.54 26.41
C GLY A 79 -39.23 9.88 26.14
N ALA A 80 -40.41 10.08 26.73
CA ALA A 80 -41.28 11.22 26.44
C ALA A 80 -40.74 12.57 26.93
N ASN A 81 -39.83 12.56 27.91
CA ASN A 81 -39.19 13.76 28.45
C ASN A 81 -37.91 14.15 27.70
N GLY A 82 -37.43 13.28 26.80
CA GLY A 82 -36.32 13.55 25.89
C GLY A 82 -36.82 13.88 24.48
N LEU A 83 -36.16 13.31 23.48
CA LEU A 83 -36.54 13.45 22.06
C LEU A 83 -37.49 12.36 21.57
N ALA A 84 -37.96 11.47 22.46
CA ALA A 84 -38.81 10.32 22.15
C ALA A 84 -38.24 9.46 21.00
N ARG A 85 -36.93 9.16 21.05
CA ARG A 85 -36.26 8.24 20.11
C ARG A 85 -35.59 7.09 20.88
N PRO A 86 -35.67 5.84 20.40
CA PRO A 86 -35.05 4.70 21.07
C PRO A 86 -33.53 4.73 20.91
N CYS A 87 -32.83 4.22 21.92
CA CYS A 87 -31.40 3.97 21.86
C CYS A 87 -31.09 2.53 22.29
N ARG A 88 -30.30 1.81 21.49
CA ARG A 88 -29.77 0.49 21.85
C ARG A 88 -28.36 0.64 22.39
N VAL A 89 -28.12 0.07 23.56
CA VAL A 89 -26.79 0.06 24.18
C VAL A 89 -26.00 -1.15 23.68
N TYR A 90 -24.84 -0.90 23.07
CA TYR A 90 -23.85 -1.92 22.77
C TYR A 90 -23.07 -2.23 24.04
N ALA A 91 -23.30 -3.43 24.59
CA ALA A 91 -22.76 -3.86 25.88
C ALA A 91 -21.75 -5.00 25.70
N PRO A 92 -20.43 -4.73 25.73
CA PRO A 92 -19.42 -5.78 25.76
C PRO A 92 -19.58 -6.67 27.01
N VAL A 93 -19.54 -7.99 26.83
CA VAL A 93 -19.60 -8.97 27.93
C VAL A 93 -18.42 -9.93 27.78
N GLY A 94 -17.62 -10.08 28.83
CA GLY A 94 -16.45 -10.94 28.83
C GLY A 94 -15.69 -10.89 30.15
N THR A 95 -14.67 -11.72 30.28
CA THR A 95 -13.77 -11.68 31.44
C THR A 95 -12.84 -10.47 31.37
N HIS A 96 -12.14 -10.18 32.47
CA HIS A 96 -11.11 -9.13 32.49
C HIS A 96 -10.03 -9.34 31.42
N GLU A 97 -9.63 -10.59 31.15
CA GLU A 97 -8.63 -10.90 30.13
C GLU A 97 -9.16 -10.55 28.73
N THR A 98 -10.40 -10.93 28.43
CA THR A 98 -11.03 -10.68 27.12
C THR A 98 -11.17 -9.19 26.82
N LEU A 99 -11.59 -8.39 27.82
CA LEU A 99 -11.79 -6.95 27.61
C LEU A 99 -10.47 -6.18 27.47
N LEU A 100 -9.40 -6.61 28.15
CA LEU A 100 -8.11 -5.91 28.11
C LEU A 100 -7.47 -5.95 26.72
N ALA A 101 -7.65 -7.04 25.97
CA ALA A 101 -7.13 -7.18 24.61
C ALA A 101 -7.65 -6.11 23.64
N TYR A 102 -8.85 -5.56 23.88
CA TYR A 102 -9.49 -4.56 23.03
C TYR A 102 -9.52 -3.15 23.66
N LEU A 103 -9.28 -3.05 24.97
CA LEU A 103 -9.53 -1.84 25.75
C LEU A 103 -8.82 -0.60 25.17
N VAL A 104 -7.56 -0.73 24.74
CA VAL A 104 -6.80 0.38 24.15
C VAL A 104 -7.52 0.98 22.95
N ARG A 105 -8.05 0.14 22.05
CA ARG A 105 -8.79 0.62 20.86
C ARG A 105 -10.06 1.34 21.26
N ARG A 106 -10.79 0.80 22.25
CA ARG A 106 -12.01 1.41 22.78
C ARG A 106 -11.76 2.76 23.46
N LEU A 107 -10.63 2.90 24.15
CA LEU A 107 -10.23 4.17 24.75
C LEU A 107 -9.89 5.22 23.68
N LEU A 108 -9.21 4.83 22.61
CA LEU A 108 -8.88 5.74 21.50
C LEU A 108 -10.12 6.21 20.73
N GLU A 109 -11.16 5.37 20.60
CA GLU A 109 -12.42 5.74 19.92
C GLU A 109 -13.03 7.04 20.50
N ASN A 110 -12.91 7.27 21.81
CA ASN A 110 -13.55 8.41 22.50
C ASN A 110 -12.57 9.34 23.22
N GLY A 111 -11.29 8.96 23.31
CA GLY A 111 -10.23 9.69 23.99
C GLY A 111 -9.26 10.46 23.07
N ALA A 112 -9.36 10.32 21.75
CA ALA A 112 -8.54 11.11 20.83
C ALA A 112 -8.93 12.60 20.85
N ASN A 113 -7.97 13.51 20.63
CA ASN A 113 -8.19 14.97 20.68
C ASN A 113 -9.31 15.46 19.74
N SER A 114 -9.54 14.77 18.62
CA SER A 114 -10.61 15.09 17.67
C SER A 114 -11.96 14.46 18.03
N SER A 115 -12.03 13.65 19.08
CA SER A 115 -13.26 12.98 19.52
C SER A 115 -14.19 13.94 20.24
N PHE A 116 -15.50 13.81 20.01
CA PHE A 116 -16.50 14.65 20.65
C PHE A 116 -16.49 14.48 22.18
N VAL A 117 -16.36 13.24 22.67
CA VAL A 117 -16.35 12.91 24.11
C VAL A 117 -15.15 13.53 24.82
N ASN A 118 -13.99 13.56 24.16
CA ASN A 118 -12.81 14.25 24.70
C ASN A 118 -13.03 15.78 24.72
N ARG A 119 -13.52 16.36 23.62
CA ARG A 119 -13.73 17.80 23.48
C ARG A 119 -14.81 18.37 24.42
N ILE A 120 -15.90 17.64 24.68
CA ILE A 120 -16.95 18.10 25.60
C ILE A 120 -16.48 18.14 27.06
N GLY A 121 -15.48 17.32 27.41
CA GLY A 121 -14.84 17.34 28.73
C GLY A 121 -13.77 18.42 28.87
N ASP A 122 -13.34 19.06 27.78
CA ASP A 122 -12.34 20.11 27.77
C ASP A 122 -12.99 21.48 27.96
N PRO A 123 -12.79 22.17 29.11
CA PRO A 123 -13.39 23.47 29.36
C PRO A 123 -12.88 24.58 28.43
N ALA A 124 -11.79 24.35 27.70
CA ALA A 124 -11.27 25.29 26.71
C ALA A 124 -12.03 25.25 25.37
N VAL A 125 -12.86 24.22 25.13
CA VAL A 125 -13.63 24.09 23.89
C VAL A 125 -15.02 24.73 24.07
N PRO A 126 -15.33 25.83 23.35
CA PRO A 126 -16.63 26.46 23.44
C PRO A 126 -17.73 25.60 22.80
N ILE A 127 -18.97 25.75 23.26
CA ILE A 127 -20.12 24.97 22.75
C ILE A 127 -20.34 25.24 21.27
N GLU A 128 -20.11 26.47 20.82
CA GLU A 128 -20.21 26.91 19.43
C GLU A 128 -19.35 26.04 18.50
N ASP A 129 -18.16 25.64 18.94
CA ASP A 129 -17.25 24.76 18.18
C ASP A 129 -17.70 23.29 18.18
N LEU A 130 -18.52 22.88 19.16
CA LEU A 130 -19.07 21.53 19.26
C LEU A 130 -20.31 21.36 18.39
N ILE A 131 -21.08 22.43 18.18
CA ILE A 131 -22.32 22.42 17.38
C ILE A 131 -22.13 22.88 15.94
N ALA A 132 -20.92 23.32 15.57
CA ALA A 132 -20.61 23.76 14.22
C ALA A 132 -20.96 22.68 13.16
N ASP A 133 -21.60 23.10 12.07
CA ASP A 133 -22.03 22.18 11.01
C ASP A 133 -20.83 21.72 10.17
N PRO A 134 -20.46 20.43 10.22
CA PRO A 134 -19.32 19.92 9.46
C PRO A 134 -19.54 20.04 7.95
N VAL A 135 -20.79 20.02 7.47
CA VAL A 135 -21.10 20.13 6.04
C VAL A 135 -20.76 21.53 5.52
N GLU A 136 -21.16 22.57 6.24
CA GLU A 136 -20.90 23.95 5.83
C GLU A 136 -19.41 24.32 6.00
N ILE A 137 -18.75 23.80 7.04
CA ILE A 137 -17.30 23.96 7.20
C ILE A 137 -16.56 23.36 6.00
N VAL A 138 -16.88 22.11 5.61
CA VAL A 138 -16.23 21.46 4.47
C VAL A 138 -16.56 22.16 3.15
N ARG A 139 -17.81 22.63 2.98
CA ARG A 139 -18.22 23.41 1.80
C ARG A 139 -17.43 24.71 1.65
N ALA A 140 -17.13 25.36 2.77
CA ALA A 140 -16.39 26.62 2.80
C ALA A 140 -14.86 26.46 2.67
N MET A 141 -14.34 25.22 2.64
CA MET A 141 -12.91 25.00 2.45
C MET A 141 -12.45 25.48 1.06
N PRO A 142 -11.22 26.01 0.93
CA PRO A 142 -10.67 26.38 -0.38
C PRO A 142 -10.64 25.21 -1.37
N VAL A 143 -10.37 24.00 -0.85
CA VAL A 143 -10.37 22.75 -1.62
C VAL A 143 -11.14 21.70 -0.82
N PRO A 144 -12.47 21.58 -1.00
CA PRO A 144 -13.27 20.58 -0.30
C PRO A 144 -12.77 19.16 -0.58
N GLY A 145 -12.54 18.38 0.49
CA GLY A 145 -12.06 17.00 0.38
C GLY A 145 -10.53 16.85 0.26
N ALA A 146 -9.76 17.93 0.37
CA ALA A 146 -8.29 17.86 0.39
C ALA A 146 -7.79 16.96 1.54
N PRO A 147 -6.78 16.09 1.32
CA PRO A 147 -6.25 15.20 2.36
C PRO A 147 -5.71 15.99 3.56
N HIS A 148 -5.52 15.33 4.69
CA HIS A 148 -4.89 15.95 5.87
C HIS A 148 -3.41 16.27 5.58
N ASP A 149 -2.99 17.49 5.91
CA ASP A 149 -1.67 18.00 5.53
C ASP A 149 -0.50 17.23 6.17
N GLU A 150 -0.74 16.68 7.36
CA GLU A 150 0.26 15.87 8.10
C GLU A 150 0.18 14.36 7.81
N ILE A 151 -0.71 13.91 6.91
CA ILE A 151 -0.83 12.49 6.55
C ILE A 151 -0.35 12.32 5.10
N ALA A 152 0.93 11.97 4.96
CA ALA A 152 1.54 11.71 3.66
C ALA A 152 0.86 10.52 2.96
N LEU A 153 0.58 10.63 1.66
CA LEU A 153 0.10 9.48 0.88
C LEU A 153 1.14 8.35 0.89
N PRO A 154 0.74 7.07 0.66
CA PRO A 154 1.68 5.96 0.63
C PRO A 154 2.84 6.15 -0.36
N ALA A 155 2.63 6.87 -1.47
CA ALA A 155 3.68 7.19 -2.44
C ALA A 155 4.74 8.17 -1.91
N ASP A 156 4.38 9.00 -0.93
CA ASP A 156 5.14 10.19 -0.50
C ASP A 156 5.77 10.02 0.89
N ILE A 157 5.71 8.82 1.49
CA ILE A 157 6.15 8.58 2.89
C ILE A 157 7.64 8.89 3.15
N TYR A 158 8.47 9.02 2.12
CA TYR A 158 9.89 9.37 2.24
C TYR A 158 10.21 10.79 1.77
N GLY A 159 9.20 11.60 1.43
CA GLY A 159 9.38 12.97 0.95
C GLY A 159 10.09 13.02 -0.41
N ALA A 160 11.42 13.20 -0.39
CA ALA A 160 12.22 13.39 -1.61
C ALA A 160 12.32 12.14 -2.50
N ARG A 161 12.12 10.94 -1.92
CA ARG A 161 12.10 9.68 -2.67
C ARG A 161 10.68 9.16 -2.77
N ARG A 162 10.20 8.90 -3.99
CA ARG A 162 8.93 8.21 -4.20
C ARG A 162 9.01 6.75 -3.70
N ASN A 163 8.04 6.34 -2.88
CA ASN A 163 7.90 4.97 -2.41
C ASN A 163 7.39 4.05 -3.55
N SER A 164 7.79 2.78 -3.54
CA SER A 164 7.25 1.76 -4.45
C SER A 164 5.73 1.57 -4.28
N ALA A 165 5.01 1.55 -5.41
CA ALA A 165 3.58 1.22 -5.42
C ALA A 165 3.35 -0.28 -5.26
N GLY A 166 2.27 -0.68 -4.61
CA GLY A 166 1.82 -2.08 -4.53
C GLY A 166 0.52 -2.33 -5.27
N LEU A 167 -0.07 -3.50 -5.03
CA LEU A 167 -1.34 -3.91 -5.60
C LEU A 167 -2.28 -4.39 -4.49
N ASP A 168 -3.52 -3.91 -4.50
CA ASP A 168 -4.54 -4.33 -3.53
C ASP A 168 -5.15 -5.67 -3.97
N LEU A 169 -4.85 -6.74 -3.23
CA LEU A 169 -5.38 -8.07 -3.49
C LEU A 169 -6.81 -8.27 -2.94
N SER A 170 -7.41 -7.24 -2.34
CA SER A 170 -8.82 -7.22 -1.95
C SER A 170 -9.72 -6.47 -2.95
N ASP A 171 -9.13 -5.75 -3.91
CA ASP A 171 -9.87 -5.03 -4.95
C ASP A 171 -10.15 -5.91 -6.17
N GLU A 172 -11.43 -6.11 -6.49
CA GLU A 172 -11.89 -6.98 -7.58
C GLU A 172 -11.41 -6.51 -8.96
N ALA A 173 -11.30 -5.19 -9.17
CA ALA A 173 -10.80 -4.65 -10.43
C ALA A 173 -9.30 -4.97 -10.60
N SER A 174 -8.53 -4.81 -9.53
CA SER A 174 -7.12 -5.19 -9.45
C SER A 174 -6.92 -6.69 -9.66
N LEU A 175 -7.74 -7.54 -9.04
CA LEU A 175 -7.69 -9.00 -9.23
C LEU A 175 -8.02 -9.41 -10.68
N LEU A 176 -9.01 -8.77 -11.31
CA LEU A 176 -9.34 -9.05 -12.71
C LEU A 176 -8.20 -8.65 -13.66
N GLY A 177 -7.59 -7.48 -13.44
CA GLY A 177 -6.44 -7.02 -14.20
C GLY A 177 -5.23 -7.95 -14.03
N LEU A 178 -4.91 -8.30 -12.78
CA LEU A 178 -3.84 -9.23 -12.44
C LEU A 178 -4.06 -10.60 -13.07
N GLY A 179 -5.26 -11.17 -12.97
CA GLY A 179 -5.58 -12.47 -13.55
C GLY A 179 -5.28 -12.54 -15.05
N ARG A 180 -5.62 -11.48 -15.80
CA ARG A 180 -5.29 -11.38 -17.24
C ARG A 180 -3.78 -11.32 -17.48
N ALA A 181 -3.05 -10.54 -16.68
CA ALA A 181 -1.60 -10.42 -16.79
C ALA A 181 -0.87 -11.73 -16.46
N LEU A 182 -1.32 -12.44 -15.42
CA LEU A 182 -0.75 -13.73 -15.03
C LEU A 182 -0.95 -14.79 -16.13
N VAL A 183 -2.14 -14.86 -16.74
CA VAL A 183 -2.39 -15.76 -17.88
C VAL A 183 -1.49 -15.39 -19.07
N ALA A 184 -1.36 -14.10 -19.38
CA ALA A 184 -0.49 -13.64 -20.46
C ALA A 184 0.99 -13.99 -20.20
N SER A 185 1.49 -13.77 -18.98
CA SER A 185 2.87 -14.12 -18.60
C SER A 185 3.17 -15.62 -18.69
N ALA A 186 2.16 -16.47 -18.48
CA ALA A 186 2.32 -17.92 -18.59
C ALA A 186 2.44 -18.40 -20.05
N GLN A 187 2.01 -17.56 -21.01
CA GLN A 187 2.12 -17.83 -22.45
C GLN A 187 3.39 -17.24 -23.07
N GLN A 188 4.16 -16.44 -22.33
CA GLN A 188 5.42 -15.88 -22.81
C GLN A 188 6.51 -16.96 -22.87
N ASP A 189 7.32 -16.91 -23.92
CA ASP A 189 8.47 -17.80 -24.10
C ASP A 189 9.69 -17.25 -23.35
N TRP A 190 9.72 -17.47 -22.04
CA TRP A 190 10.79 -16.99 -21.18
C TRP A 190 12.12 -17.67 -21.47
N SER A 191 13.16 -16.87 -21.69
CA SER A 191 14.53 -17.36 -21.89
C SER A 191 15.55 -16.53 -21.13
N ALA A 192 16.56 -17.19 -20.57
CA ALA A 192 17.73 -16.55 -19.99
C ALA A 192 19.01 -17.01 -20.71
N GLY A 193 19.92 -16.10 -20.99
CA GLY A 193 21.15 -16.38 -21.77
C GLY A 193 20.94 -16.32 -23.28
N VAL A 194 22.01 -16.56 -24.03
CA VAL A 194 22.02 -16.49 -25.50
C VAL A 194 21.88 -17.89 -26.08
N ASP A 195 20.95 -18.07 -27.03
CA ASP A 195 20.86 -19.30 -27.81
C ASP A 195 22.03 -19.37 -28.80
N ASP A 196 22.98 -20.25 -28.50
CA ASP A 196 24.16 -20.52 -29.33
C ASP A 196 24.11 -21.92 -29.96
N GLY A 197 22.92 -22.52 -30.01
CA GLY A 197 22.69 -23.86 -30.54
C GLY A 197 22.96 -24.99 -29.53
N ARG A 198 23.42 -24.70 -28.30
CA ARG A 198 23.44 -25.69 -27.21
C ARG A 198 22.02 -26.00 -26.73
N ALA A 199 21.82 -27.23 -26.26
CA ALA A 199 20.55 -27.61 -25.65
C ALA A 199 20.32 -26.80 -24.36
N PRO A 200 19.19 -26.08 -24.22
CA PRO A 200 18.92 -25.33 -23.01
C PRO A 200 18.54 -26.24 -21.85
N VAL A 201 18.71 -25.73 -20.63
CA VAL A 201 18.14 -26.32 -19.42
C VAL A 201 16.73 -25.78 -19.22
N LEU A 202 15.76 -26.65 -18.97
CA LEU A 202 14.38 -26.24 -18.71
C LEU A 202 14.24 -25.76 -17.26
N VAL A 203 13.69 -24.56 -17.09
CA VAL A 203 13.32 -24.02 -15.78
C VAL A 203 11.89 -24.44 -15.49
N ARG A 204 11.69 -25.13 -14.36
CA ARG A 204 10.41 -25.75 -14.00
C ARG A 204 9.88 -25.13 -12.72
N ASN A 205 8.56 -25.05 -12.65
CA ASN A 205 7.88 -24.50 -11.48
C ASN A 205 8.10 -25.44 -10.28
N PRO A 206 8.60 -24.94 -9.13
CA PRO A 206 8.90 -25.77 -7.97
C PRO A 206 7.65 -26.39 -7.31
N ALA A 207 6.47 -25.82 -7.54
CA ALA A 207 5.21 -26.35 -7.02
C ALA A 207 4.58 -27.43 -7.93
N ASP A 208 4.90 -27.42 -9.23
CA ASP A 208 4.47 -28.42 -10.19
C ASP A 208 5.47 -28.53 -11.35
N HIS A 209 6.34 -29.55 -11.31
CA HIS A 209 7.40 -29.71 -12.31
C HIS A 209 6.88 -29.99 -13.74
N ARG A 210 5.58 -30.24 -13.94
CA ARG A 210 4.96 -30.35 -15.26
C ARG A 210 4.84 -28.98 -15.94
N ASP A 211 4.73 -27.92 -15.14
CA ASP A 211 4.76 -26.53 -15.61
C ASP A 211 6.20 -26.11 -15.92
N VAL A 212 6.50 -25.98 -17.22
CA VAL A 212 7.77 -25.46 -17.72
C VAL A 212 7.65 -23.94 -17.80
N VAL A 213 8.45 -23.23 -16.99
CA VAL A 213 8.42 -21.78 -16.89
C VAL A 213 9.11 -21.13 -18.09
N GLY A 214 10.24 -21.71 -18.50
CA GLY A 214 11.06 -21.22 -19.58
C GLY A 214 12.34 -22.04 -19.75
N ARG A 215 13.36 -21.42 -20.34
CA ARG A 215 14.64 -22.06 -20.67
C ARG A 215 15.83 -21.19 -20.31
N VAL A 216 16.93 -21.80 -19.90
CA VAL A 216 18.20 -21.11 -19.65
C VAL A 216 19.33 -21.72 -20.47
N PHE A 217 20.14 -20.85 -21.06
CA PHE A 217 21.40 -21.17 -21.73
C PHE A 217 22.54 -20.78 -20.78
N GLU A 218 23.11 -21.79 -20.12
CA GLU A 218 24.17 -21.59 -19.12
C GLU A 218 25.51 -21.23 -19.80
N HIS A 219 26.22 -20.27 -19.22
CA HIS A 219 27.55 -19.90 -19.68
C HIS A 219 28.58 -20.97 -19.29
N SER A 220 29.51 -21.23 -20.19
CA SER A 220 30.75 -21.97 -19.89
C SER A 220 31.77 -21.07 -19.16
N ASP A 221 32.77 -21.68 -18.53
CA ASP A 221 33.84 -20.96 -17.83
C ASP A 221 34.61 -19.99 -18.76
N ALA A 222 34.80 -20.39 -20.03
CA ALA A 222 35.44 -19.55 -21.04
C ALA A 222 34.59 -18.31 -21.37
N GLU A 223 33.27 -18.48 -21.50
CA GLU A 223 32.34 -17.37 -21.74
C GLU A 223 32.26 -16.44 -20.53
N ALA A 224 32.23 -16.98 -19.31
CA ALA A 224 32.27 -16.19 -18.08
C ALA A 224 33.54 -15.33 -18.01
N THR A 225 34.70 -15.91 -18.36
CA THR A 225 35.97 -15.17 -18.44
C THR A 225 35.89 -14.05 -19.48
N ALA A 226 35.35 -14.33 -20.67
CA ALA A 226 35.17 -13.33 -21.72
C ALA A 226 34.20 -12.21 -21.30
N VAL A 227 33.14 -12.51 -20.52
CA VAL A 227 32.24 -11.49 -19.96
C VAL A 227 32.98 -10.58 -18.97
N MET A 228 33.83 -11.14 -18.10
CA MET A 228 34.65 -10.36 -17.17
C MET A 228 35.64 -9.45 -17.89
N GLU A 229 36.30 -9.93 -18.95
CA GLU A 229 37.20 -9.12 -19.78
C GLU A 229 36.47 -7.97 -20.48
N ARG A 230 35.25 -8.22 -21.01
CA ARG A 230 34.41 -7.16 -21.58
C ARG A 230 34.03 -6.11 -20.53
N ALA A 231 33.67 -6.53 -19.32
CA ALA A 231 33.39 -5.60 -18.22
C ALA A 231 34.64 -4.76 -17.88
N ALA A 232 35.83 -5.36 -17.83
CA ALA A 232 37.08 -4.64 -17.61
C ALA A 232 37.36 -3.60 -18.71
N GLY A 233 37.14 -3.96 -19.98
CA GLY A 233 37.29 -3.05 -21.12
C GLY A 233 36.29 -1.87 -21.10
N ALA A 234 35.10 -2.07 -20.54
CA ALA A 234 34.05 -1.04 -20.43
C ALA A 234 34.14 -0.18 -19.16
N ALA A 235 35.04 -0.48 -18.22
CA ALA A 235 35.09 0.18 -16.92
C ALA A 235 35.32 1.69 -17.04
N ALA A 236 36.25 2.12 -17.90
CA ALA A 236 36.55 3.53 -18.07
C ALA A 236 35.39 4.31 -18.71
N SER A 237 34.70 3.72 -19.70
CA SER A 237 33.59 4.39 -20.38
C SER A 237 32.35 4.47 -19.49
N TRP A 238 32.06 3.45 -18.69
CA TRP A 238 30.96 3.49 -17.72
C TRP A 238 31.22 4.48 -16.58
N ALA A 239 32.45 4.49 -16.04
CA ALA A 239 32.86 5.43 -14.99
C ALA A 239 32.76 6.90 -15.43
N ALA A 240 32.98 7.17 -16.72
CA ALA A 240 32.93 8.51 -17.29
C ALA A 240 31.50 9.09 -17.40
N ILE A 241 30.46 8.25 -17.34
CA ILE A 241 29.06 8.72 -17.33
C ILE A 241 28.80 9.46 -16.03
N PRO A 242 28.24 10.68 -16.03
CA PRO A 242 27.95 11.43 -14.81
C PRO A 242 27.08 10.66 -13.82
N VAL A 243 27.35 10.82 -12.51
CA VAL A 243 26.57 10.18 -11.43
C VAL A 243 25.07 10.42 -11.59
N GLY A 244 24.68 11.65 -11.95
CA GLY A 244 23.28 12.02 -12.16
C GLY A 244 22.60 11.21 -13.28
N ASP A 245 23.32 10.92 -14.35
CA ASP A 245 22.82 10.15 -15.50
C ASP A 245 22.74 8.65 -15.16
N ARG A 246 23.74 8.11 -14.44
CA ARG A 246 23.69 6.73 -13.93
C ARG A 246 22.53 6.53 -12.95
N ALA A 247 22.32 7.47 -12.03
CA ALA A 247 21.18 7.44 -11.12
C ALA A 247 19.85 7.58 -11.87
N ALA A 248 19.80 8.38 -12.95
CA ALA A 248 18.61 8.46 -13.79
C ALA A 248 18.31 7.14 -14.54
N CYS A 249 19.32 6.33 -14.87
CA CYS A 249 19.09 4.97 -15.37
C CYS A 249 18.36 4.09 -14.34
N LEU A 250 18.78 4.15 -13.07
CA LEU A 250 18.13 3.42 -11.98
C LEU A 250 16.67 3.86 -11.79
N ASP A 251 16.40 5.17 -11.81
CA ASP A 251 15.03 5.67 -11.69
C ASP A 251 14.13 5.18 -12.84
N ARG A 252 14.63 5.19 -14.08
CA ARG A 252 13.88 4.65 -15.22
C ARG A 252 13.65 3.14 -15.11
N ALA A 253 14.63 2.38 -14.62
CA ALA A 253 14.48 0.96 -14.37
C ALA A 253 13.41 0.72 -13.29
N ALA A 254 13.38 1.54 -12.23
CA ALA A 254 12.39 1.45 -11.17
C ALA A 254 10.97 1.68 -11.70
N ASP A 255 10.79 2.69 -12.55
CA ASP A 255 9.50 2.96 -13.18
C ASP A 255 9.07 1.84 -14.13
N GLN A 256 10.02 1.22 -14.84
CA GLN A 256 9.73 0.07 -15.71
C GLN A 256 9.29 -1.15 -14.90
N LEU A 257 10.00 -1.51 -13.82
CA LEU A 257 9.63 -2.62 -12.95
C LEU A 257 8.25 -2.41 -12.30
N GLU A 258 7.94 -1.18 -11.89
CA GLU A 258 6.64 -0.85 -11.31
C GLU A 258 5.51 -0.97 -12.36
N GLN A 259 5.76 -0.53 -13.61
CA GLN A 259 4.80 -0.64 -14.71
C GLN A 259 4.55 -2.09 -15.15
N THR A 260 5.57 -2.94 -15.13
CA THR A 260 5.47 -4.35 -15.54
C THR A 260 5.24 -5.30 -14.37
N MET A 261 4.99 -4.79 -13.16
CA MET A 261 4.79 -5.58 -11.94
C MET A 261 3.86 -6.79 -12.13
N PRO A 262 2.66 -6.67 -12.76
CA PRO A 262 1.78 -7.82 -12.93
C PRO A 262 2.41 -8.97 -13.75
N THR A 263 3.22 -8.66 -14.77
CA THR A 263 3.94 -9.65 -15.56
C THR A 263 5.09 -10.27 -14.76
N LEU A 264 5.87 -9.43 -14.07
CA LEU A 264 6.97 -9.89 -13.21
C LEU A 264 6.46 -10.81 -12.09
N MET A 265 5.30 -10.49 -11.50
CA MET A 265 4.65 -11.34 -10.51
C MET A 265 4.40 -12.75 -11.06
N GLY A 266 3.88 -12.87 -12.29
CA GLY A 266 3.63 -14.18 -12.91
C GLY A 266 4.90 -15.01 -13.08
N LEU A 267 6.01 -14.37 -13.47
CA LEU A 267 7.30 -15.03 -13.58
C LEU A 267 7.84 -15.44 -12.20
N ILE A 268 7.86 -14.52 -11.22
CA ILE A 268 8.33 -14.78 -9.85
C ILE A 268 7.54 -15.91 -9.19
N MET A 269 6.22 -15.90 -9.33
CA MET A 269 5.35 -16.92 -8.74
C MET A 269 5.61 -18.31 -9.34
N ARG A 270 5.79 -18.39 -10.67
CA ARG A 270 6.01 -19.67 -11.36
C ARG A 270 7.44 -20.18 -11.24
N GLU A 271 8.44 -19.31 -11.33
CA GLU A 271 9.86 -19.68 -11.27
C GLU A 271 10.33 -19.92 -9.84
N ALA A 272 10.04 -18.99 -8.93
CA ALA A 272 10.56 -19.02 -7.56
C ALA A 272 9.55 -19.57 -6.54
N GLY A 273 8.34 -19.95 -6.96
CA GLY A 273 7.32 -20.55 -6.10
C GLY A 273 6.74 -19.59 -5.05
N LYS A 274 6.79 -18.28 -5.30
CA LYS A 274 6.26 -17.28 -4.35
C LYS A 274 4.75 -17.13 -4.45
N SER A 275 4.12 -16.73 -3.34
CA SER A 275 2.74 -16.25 -3.35
C SER A 275 2.64 -14.87 -4.02
N ALA A 276 1.44 -14.48 -4.46
CA ALA A 276 1.22 -13.15 -5.06
C ALA A 276 1.64 -12.00 -4.14
N ALA A 277 1.31 -12.07 -2.84
CA ALA A 277 1.71 -11.05 -1.87
C ALA A 277 3.24 -10.94 -1.73
N ASN A 278 3.96 -12.07 -1.73
CA ASN A 278 5.42 -12.09 -1.66
C ASN A 278 6.05 -11.61 -2.97
N ALA A 279 5.43 -11.88 -4.12
CA ALA A 279 5.87 -11.37 -5.41
C ALA A 279 5.70 -9.85 -5.52
N ILE A 280 4.58 -9.29 -5.03
CA ILE A 280 4.40 -7.82 -4.92
C ILE A 280 5.51 -7.23 -4.05
N ALA A 281 5.74 -7.79 -2.86
CA ALA A 281 6.77 -7.30 -1.95
C ALA A 281 8.16 -7.33 -2.58
N GLU A 282 8.48 -8.37 -3.35
CA GLU A 282 9.76 -8.49 -4.04
C GLU A 282 9.94 -7.46 -5.17
N VAL A 283 8.94 -7.25 -6.03
CA VAL A 283 9.04 -6.20 -7.07
C VAL A 283 9.16 -4.83 -6.41
N ARG A 284 8.40 -4.57 -5.35
CA ARG A 284 8.49 -3.33 -4.57
C ARG A 284 9.87 -3.10 -3.98
N GLU A 285 10.47 -4.14 -3.40
CA GLU A 285 11.82 -4.06 -2.84
C GLU A 285 12.88 -3.78 -3.92
N ALA A 286 12.76 -4.38 -5.11
CA ALA A 286 13.64 -4.08 -6.25
C ALA A 286 13.52 -2.60 -6.70
N VAL A 287 12.29 -2.10 -6.84
CA VAL A 287 12.00 -0.68 -7.14
C VAL A 287 12.58 0.24 -6.06
N ASP A 288 12.41 -0.13 -4.78
CA ASP A 288 12.91 0.66 -3.67
C ASP A 288 14.44 0.70 -3.63
N PHE A 289 15.15 -0.40 -3.94
CA PHE A 289 16.61 -0.41 -4.07
C PHE A 289 17.09 0.54 -5.17
N LEU A 290 16.46 0.48 -6.35
CA LEU A 290 16.81 1.34 -7.48
C LEU A 290 16.66 2.82 -7.11
N ARG A 291 15.50 3.22 -6.59
CA ARG A 291 15.23 4.61 -6.17
C ARG A 291 16.10 5.03 -4.99
N TYR A 292 16.36 4.13 -4.03
CA TYR A 292 17.22 4.41 -2.89
C TYR A 292 18.65 4.71 -3.33
N TYR A 293 19.26 3.81 -4.11
CA TYR A 293 20.64 3.99 -4.55
C TYR A 293 20.79 5.15 -5.54
N ALA A 294 19.76 5.47 -6.33
CA ALA A 294 19.76 6.67 -7.16
C ALA A 294 19.86 7.95 -6.32
N VAL A 295 19.04 8.08 -5.27
CA VAL A 295 19.09 9.23 -4.35
C VAL A 295 20.44 9.30 -3.63
N GLN A 296 20.85 8.19 -3.01
CA GLN A 296 22.12 8.13 -2.28
C GLN A 296 23.32 8.47 -3.18
N ALA A 297 23.31 8.01 -4.43
CA ALA A 297 24.36 8.33 -5.38
C ALA A 297 24.46 9.84 -5.67
N ARG A 298 23.33 10.50 -5.91
CA ARG A 298 23.27 11.95 -6.15
C ARG A 298 23.83 12.75 -4.98
N GLU A 299 23.64 12.27 -3.75
CA GLU A 299 24.06 12.95 -2.53
C GLU A 299 25.53 12.68 -2.16
N THR A 300 26.06 11.49 -2.45
CA THR A 300 27.31 11.02 -1.82
C THR A 300 28.47 10.73 -2.77
N LEU A 301 28.23 10.50 -4.07
CA LEU A 301 29.27 10.00 -4.98
C LEU A 301 30.05 11.08 -5.73
N GLY A 302 29.91 12.36 -5.36
CA GLY A 302 30.71 13.44 -5.93
C GLY A 302 32.21 13.22 -5.72
N GLY A 303 32.95 12.90 -6.78
CA GLY A 303 34.41 12.67 -6.73
C GLY A 303 34.84 11.26 -6.30
N ALA A 304 33.90 10.34 -6.07
CA ALA A 304 34.22 8.95 -5.75
C ALA A 304 34.80 8.22 -6.97
N THR A 305 35.85 7.42 -6.76
CA THR A 305 36.48 6.61 -7.82
C THR A 305 35.87 5.19 -7.80
N PRO A 306 35.36 4.67 -8.93
CA PRO A 306 34.87 3.30 -9.01
C PRO A 306 35.99 2.27 -8.78
N LEU A 307 35.62 1.06 -8.32
CA LEU A 307 36.55 -0.05 -8.10
C LEU A 307 36.98 -0.73 -9.41
N GLY A 308 36.11 -0.71 -10.42
CA GLY A 308 36.26 -1.50 -11.66
C GLY A 308 35.17 -2.57 -11.75
N PRO A 309 35.35 -3.65 -12.53
CA PRO A 309 34.34 -4.69 -12.68
C PRO A 309 33.94 -5.34 -11.35
N ILE A 310 32.63 -5.44 -11.10
CA ILE A 310 32.07 -6.11 -9.92
C ILE A 310 31.27 -7.34 -10.36
N ALA A 311 31.56 -8.49 -9.75
CA ALA A 311 30.74 -9.69 -9.89
C ALA A 311 29.62 -9.67 -8.83
N CYS A 312 28.36 -9.64 -9.27
CA CYS A 312 27.19 -9.68 -8.40
C CYS A 312 26.61 -11.09 -8.42
N ILE A 313 26.78 -11.85 -7.33
CA ILE A 313 26.27 -13.21 -7.17
C ILE A 313 25.09 -13.18 -6.21
N SER A 314 23.89 -13.50 -6.72
CA SER A 314 22.63 -13.34 -5.99
C SER A 314 21.98 -14.69 -5.65
N PRO A 315 21.20 -14.75 -4.56
CA PRO A 315 20.51 -15.97 -4.14
C PRO A 315 19.17 -16.16 -4.85
N TRP A 316 18.60 -17.35 -4.74
CA TRP A 316 17.33 -17.74 -5.39
C TRP A 316 16.08 -17.29 -4.63
N ASN A 317 16.19 -16.93 -3.35
CA ASN A 317 15.03 -16.65 -2.49
C ASN A 317 14.51 -15.20 -2.60
N PHE A 318 15.32 -14.29 -3.14
CA PHE A 318 14.93 -12.95 -3.59
C PHE A 318 15.52 -12.71 -4.98
N PRO A 319 15.05 -13.48 -5.98
CA PRO A 319 15.70 -13.57 -7.27
C PRO A 319 15.58 -12.30 -8.12
N LEU A 320 14.67 -11.38 -7.77
CA LEU A 320 14.59 -10.04 -8.37
C LEU A 320 15.16 -8.98 -7.41
N ALA A 321 14.72 -8.95 -6.15
CA ALA A 321 15.04 -7.84 -5.25
C ALA A 321 16.54 -7.75 -4.91
N ILE A 322 17.13 -8.82 -4.39
CA ILE A 322 18.56 -8.83 -4.04
C ILE A 322 19.43 -8.78 -5.30
N PHE A 323 19.02 -9.47 -6.37
CA PHE A 323 19.66 -9.38 -7.68
C PHE A 323 19.78 -7.93 -8.13
N THR A 324 18.65 -7.22 -8.20
CA THR A 324 18.59 -5.81 -8.62
C THR A 324 19.36 -4.91 -7.67
N GLY A 325 19.21 -5.09 -6.36
CA GLY A 325 19.85 -4.23 -5.36
C GLY A 325 21.38 -4.25 -5.44
N GLN A 326 21.99 -5.43 -5.54
CA GLN A 326 23.45 -5.56 -5.67
C GLN A 326 23.96 -4.90 -6.96
N ILE A 327 23.28 -5.16 -8.08
CA ILE A 327 23.66 -4.67 -9.41
C ILE A 327 23.48 -3.15 -9.48
N ALA A 328 22.36 -2.62 -9.01
CA ALA A 328 22.04 -1.20 -8.99
C ALA A 328 23.09 -0.39 -8.22
N ALA A 329 23.47 -0.85 -7.02
CA ALA A 329 24.49 -0.20 -6.21
C ALA A 329 25.86 -0.15 -6.93
N ALA A 330 26.28 -1.26 -7.54
CA ALA A 330 27.54 -1.34 -8.27
C ALA A 330 27.54 -0.43 -9.52
N LEU A 331 26.47 -0.50 -10.32
CA LEU A 331 26.30 0.29 -11.53
C LEU A 331 26.31 1.79 -11.22
N VAL A 332 25.52 2.25 -10.24
CA VAL A 332 25.42 3.67 -9.92
C VAL A 332 26.73 4.23 -9.34
N ALA A 333 27.50 3.38 -8.65
CA ALA A 333 28.86 3.67 -8.20
C ALA A 333 29.91 3.73 -9.32
N GLY A 334 29.51 3.53 -10.58
CA GLY A 334 30.38 3.65 -11.76
C GLY A 334 31.14 2.37 -12.09
N ASN A 335 30.72 1.23 -11.57
CA ASN A 335 31.34 -0.08 -11.82
C ASN A 335 30.54 -0.83 -12.89
N PRO A 336 31.16 -1.37 -13.95
CA PRO A 336 30.49 -2.35 -14.80
C PRO A 336 30.24 -3.63 -14.00
N VAL A 337 29.13 -4.31 -14.28
CA VAL A 337 28.68 -5.46 -13.51
C VAL A 337 28.67 -6.74 -14.35
N VAL A 338 29.10 -7.83 -13.74
CA VAL A 338 28.86 -9.19 -14.21
C VAL A 338 27.87 -9.85 -13.25
N ALA A 339 26.62 -9.99 -13.70
CA ALA A 339 25.54 -10.53 -12.90
C ALA A 339 25.48 -12.06 -13.03
N LYS A 340 25.64 -12.77 -11.92
CA LYS A 340 25.52 -14.23 -11.84
C LYS A 340 24.32 -14.57 -10.95
N PRO A 341 23.13 -14.84 -11.51
CA PRO A 341 21.98 -15.24 -10.73
C PRO A 341 22.11 -16.67 -10.18
N ALA A 342 21.29 -17.00 -9.19
CA ALA A 342 21.17 -18.37 -8.72
C ALA A 342 20.61 -19.28 -9.82
N GLN A 343 21.10 -20.52 -9.88
CA GLN A 343 20.71 -21.49 -10.91
C GLN A 343 19.19 -21.79 -10.95
N PRO A 344 18.44 -21.82 -9.83
CA PRO A 344 17.01 -22.09 -9.87
C PRO A 344 16.14 -20.94 -10.42
N THR A 345 16.66 -19.72 -10.49
CA THR A 345 15.87 -18.52 -10.83
C THR A 345 16.54 -17.61 -11.88
N PRO A 346 16.94 -18.14 -13.05
CA PRO A 346 17.65 -17.35 -14.07
C PRO A 346 16.74 -16.46 -14.93
N LEU A 347 15.45 -16.78 -15.07
CA LEU A 347 14.53 -16.09 -15.98
C LEU A 347 14.16 -14.70 -15.47
N ILE A 348 13.77 -14.59 -14.18
CA ILE A 348 13.47 -13.28 -13.60
C ILE A 348 14.71 -12.37 -13.53
N ALA A 349 15.89 -12.97 -13.36
CA ALA A 349 17.15 -12.24 -13.44
C ALA A 349 17.43 -11.74 -14.86
N ALA A 350 17.11 -12.52 -15.89
CA ALA A 350 17.24 -12.09 -17.28
C ALA A 350 16.26 -10.98 -17.65
N GLU A 351 15.01 -11.03 -17.16
CA GLU A 351 14.01 -9.96 -17.37
C GLU A 351 14.42 -8.64 -16.69
N ALA A 352 15.21 -8.69 -15.62
CA ALA A 352 15.71 -7.52 -14.92
C ALA A 352 16.90 -6.83 -15.60
N VAL A 353 17.61 -7.50 -16.53
CA VAL A 353 18.83 -7.02 -17.22
C VAL A 353 18.47 -6.36 -18.55
#